data_AF-A0A7S3WKN0-F1
#
_entry.id   AF-A0A7S3WKN0-F1
#
_cell.length_a   1.000
_cell.length_b   1.000
_cell.length_c   1.000
_cell.angle_alpha   90.00
_cell.angle_beta   90.00
_cell.angle_gamma   90.00
#
_symmetry.space_group_name_H-M   'P 1'
#
loop_
_entity.id
_entity.type
_entity.pdbx_description
1 polymer ?
#
loop_
_entity_poly.entity_id
_entity_poly.type
_entity_poly.pdbx_seq_one_letter_code
_entity_poly.pdbx_strand_id
1 'polypeptide(L)'
;RGLELARALLALRNGETAAVAPHCDSARAALVPLLAAASMESYAHTYSFLVRLQVLQELQAAVPLLSRLEPPDGSPLRIDAAAEAALEETLGQWDARAASMSSSIQALEPVIALRVCLGHELLARLDGFGEAPPSQAAAAGRLRGELHRKLGGCWLRLAKSARAAGNTESAGNALAQARLHDSTLATVQCAEMDWAAGRAHDALSRLRQQCAKLETDAQGA
;
A
#
# COMPACT_ATOMS: atom_id res chain seq x y z
N ARG A 1 13.49 17.49 9.91
CA ARG A 1 12.01 17.48 9.75
C ARG A 1 11.46 16.11 9.34
N GLY A 2 12.16 15.30 8.52
CA GLY A 2 11.81 13.87 8.31
C GLY A 2 12.05 12.97 9.54
N LEU A 3 12.70 13.48 10.58
CA LEU A 3 13.03 12.74 11.80
C LEU A 3 11.79 12.27 12.57
N GLU A 4 10.73 13.08 12.64
CA GLU A 4 9.50 12.68 13.37
C GLU A 4 8.73 11.58 12.63
N LEU A 5 8.67 11.63 11.28
CA LEU A 5 8.11 10.53 10.50
C LEU A 5 8.96 9.25 10.67
N ALA A 6 10.28 9.37 10.65
CA ALA A 6 11.18 8.25 10.88
C ALA A 6 10.99 7.66 12.29
N ARG A 7 10.80 8.49 13.31
CA ARG A 7 10.47 8.06 14.68
C ARG A 7 9.11 7.38 14.75
N ALA A 8 8.09 7.90 14.08
CA ALA A 8 6.78 7.27 14.00
C ALA A 8 6.85 5.87 13.35
N LEU A 9 7.59 5.73 12.25
CA LEU A 9 7.81 4.44 11.58
C LEU A 9 8.66 3.47 12.42
N LEU A 10 9.65 3.99 13.15
CA LEU A 10 10.46 3.19 14.08
C LEU A 10 9.61 2.69 15.26
N ALA A 11 8.80 3.55 15.85
CA ALA A 11 7.86 3.19 16.91
C ALA A 11 6.89 2.10 16.43
N LEU A 12 6.35 2.27 15.22
CA LEU A 12 5.50 1.27 14.59
C LEU A 12 6.20 -0.10 14.48
N ARG A 13 7.43 -0.12 13.98
CA ARG A 13 8.21 -1.35 13.82
C ARG A 13 8.56 -2.02 15.16
N ASN A 14 8.67 -1.24 16.22
CA ASN A 14 8.95 -1.74 17.57
C ASN A 14 7.67 -2.22 18.30
N GLY A 15 6.48 -2.13 17.67
CA GLY A 15 5.20 -2.45 18.31
C GLY A 15 4.68 -1.35 19.25
N GLU A 16 5.33 -0.18 19.27
CA GLU A 16 4.96 0.96 20.11
C GLU A 16 3.87 1.80 19.43
N THR A 17 2.73 1.16 19.10
CA THR A 17 1.63 1.80 18.33
C THR A 17 1.09 3.08 19.00
N ALA A 18 1.13 3.15 20.34
CA ALA A 18 0.75 4.32 21.12
C ALA A 18 1.65 5.55 20.88
N ALA A 19 2.93 5.34 20.53
CA ALA A 19 3.88 6.43 20.27
C ALA A 19 3.76 6.99 18.83
N VAL A 20 3.06 6.31 17.93
CA VAL A 20 2.90 6.75 16.52
C VAL A 20 2.11 8.05 16.42
N ALA A 21 0.97 8.14 17.11
CA ALA A 21 0.10 9.33 17.09
C ALA A 21 0.82 10.63 17.53
N PRO A 22 1.52 10.68 18.68
CA PRO A 22 2.21 11.90 19.10
C PRO A 22 3.34 12.31 18.15
N HIS A 23 4.07 11.36 17.55
CA HIS A 23 5.06 11.68 16.52
C HIS A 23 4.41 12.26 15.25
N CYS A 24 3.26 11.72 14.82
CA CYS A 24 2.49 12.25 13.70
C CYS A 24 1.96 13.67 13.99
N ASP A 25 1.44 13.92 15.19
CA ASP A 25 0.92 15.23 15.59
C ASP A 25 2.04 16.29 15.65
N SER A 26 3.20 15.92 16.22
CA SER A 26 4.40 16.76 16.22
C SER A 26 4.89 17.08 14.81
N ALA A 27 4.95 16.07 13.93
CA ALA A 27 5.32 16.25 12.52
C ALA A 27 4.32 17.16 11.79
N ARG A 28 3.02 17.00 12.05
CA ARG A 28 1.95 17.82 11.47
C ARG A 28 2.08 19.28 11.92
N ALA A 29 2.27 19.53 13.21
CA ALA A 29 2.45 20.87 13.76
C ALA A 29 3.65 21.60 13.12
N ALA A 30 4.74 20.88 12.83
CA ALA A 30 5.90 21.44 12.13
C ALA A 30 5.66 21.72 10.63
N LEU A 31 4.70 21.04 9.99
CA LEU A 31 4.37 21.22 8.57
C LEU A 31 3.39 22.37 8.32
N VAL A 32 2.46 22.63 9.25
CA VAL A 32 1.39 23.63 9.06
C VAL A 32 1.92 25.04 8.75
N PRO A 33 2.92 25.60 9.47
CA PRO A 33 3.44 26.92 9.15
C PRO A 33 4.11 26.98 7.76
N LEU A 34 4.76 25.89 7.34
CA LEU A 34 5.41 25.80 6.03
C LEU A 34 4.39 25.72 4.90
N LEU A 35 3.31 24.99 5.13
CA LEU A 35 2.18 24.95 4.21
C LEU A 35 1.55 26.35 4.06
N ALA A 36 1.32 27.04 5.18
CA ALA A 36 0.77 28.39 5.16
C ALA A 36 1.66 29.35 4.35
N ALA A 37 2.98 29.35 4.60
CA ALA A 37 3.93 30.15 3.84
C ALA A 37 3.95 29.77 2.34
N ALA A 38 4.07 28.48 2.01
CA ALA A 38 4.12 27.99 0.64
C ALA A 38 2.84 28.29 -0.16
N SER A 39 1.69 28.31 0.51
CA SER A 39 0.40 28.60 -0.12
C SER A 39 0.30 30.02 -0.67
N MET A 40 1.09 30.95 -0.12
CA MET A 40 1.18 32.32 -0.62
C MET A 40 2.00 32.44 -1.90
N GLU A 41 2.81 31.43 -2.24
CA GLU A 41 3.79 31.49 -3.33
C GLU A 41 3.36 30.69 -4.57
N SER A 42 2.89 29.44 -4.41
CA SER A 42 2.46 28.60 -5.55
C SER A 42 1.73 27.31 -5.14
N TYR A 43 0.75 26.90 -5.94
CA TYR A 43 0.06 25.61 -5.79
C TYR A 43 1.01 24.42 -5.95
N ALA A 44 1.94 24.47 -6.90
CA ALA A 44 2.89 23.37 -7.14
C ALA A 44 3.80 23.12 -5.92
N HIS A 45 4.22 24.19 -5.25
CA HIS A 45 5.03 24.11 -4.05
C HIS A 45 4.22 23.57 -2.86
N THR A 46 2.98 24.08 -2.70
CA THR A 46 2.01 23.68 -1.67
C THR A 46 1.70 22.18 -1.73
N TYR A 47 1.58 21.63 -2.95
CA TYR A 47 1.18 20.24 -3.15
C TYR A 47 2.15 19.22 -2.50
N SER A 48 3.45 19.52 -2.49
CA SER A 48 4.45 18.67 -1.83
C SER A 48 4.22 18.53 -0.32
N PHE A 49 3.67 19.56 0.33
CA PHE A 49 3.32 19.54 1.75
C PHE A 49 2.00 18.81 1.99
N LEU A 50 1.02 18.94 1.10
CA LEU A 50 -0.23 18.17 1.15
C LEU A 50 0.03 16.67 1.10
N VAL A 51 0.95 16.23 0.23
CA VAL A 51 1.36 14.81 0.13
C VAL A 51 2.00 14.34 1.44
N ARG A 52 2.82 15.15 2.11
CA ARG A 52 3.41 14.80 3.42
C ARG A 52 2.34 14.69 4.52
N LEU A 53 1.36 15.60 4.53
CA LEU A 53 0.24 15.54 5.46
C LEU A 53 -0.60 14.28 5.23
N GLN A 54 -0.80 13.91 3.96
CA GLN A 54 -1.49 12.68 3.59
C GLN A 54 -0.78 11.44 4.13
N VAL A 55 0.55 11.35 3.99
CA VAL A 55 1.37 10.28 4.55
C VAL A 55 1.18 10.19 6.07
N LEU A 56 1.27 11.31 6.79
CA LEU A 56 1.06 11.32 8.25
C LEU A 56 -0.36 10.87 8.63
N GLN A 57 -1.36 11.31 7.87
CA GLN A 57 -2.75 10.95 8.13
C GLN A 57 -3.03 9.48 7.85
N GLU A 58 -2.46 8.88 6.80
CA GLU A 58 -2.59 7.44 6.53
C GLU A 58 -1.87 6.61 7.59
N LEU A 59 -0.69 7.03 8.05
CA LEU A 59 0.03 6.35 9.13
C LEU A 59 -0.77 6.36 10.44
N GLN A 60 -1.31 7.52 10.82
CA GLN A 60 -2.11 7.64 12.03
C GLN A 60 -3.45 6.89 11.94
N ALA A 61 -4.08 6.89 10.76
CA ALA A 61 -5.33 6.15 10.53
C ALA A 61 -5.15 4.63 10.62
N ALA A 62 -3.94 4.11 10.38
CA ALA A 62 -3.65 2.69 10.51
C ALA A 62 -3.50 2.24 11.99
N VAL A 63 -3.22 3.16 12.92
CA VAL A 63 -2.93 2.83 14.34
C VAL A 63 -4.03 1.99 14.99
N PRO A 64 -5.34 2.32 14.88
CA PRO A 64 -6.39 1.52 15.50
C PRO A 64 -6.40 0.06 15.01
N LEU A 65 -6.16 -0.16 13.72
CA LEU A 65 -6.06 -1.51 13.16
C LEU A 65 -4.82 -2.24 13.73
N LEU A 66 -3.67 -1.56 13.73
CA LEU A 66 -2.40 -2.13 14.20
C LEU A 66 -2.45 -2.50 15.68
N SER A 67 -3.02 -1.65 16.54
CA SER A 67 -3.19 -1.94 17.98
C SER A 67 -4.10 -3.13 18.24
N ARG A 68 -5.10 -3.38 17.39
CA ARG A 68 -5.94 -4.59 17.49
C ARG A 68 -5.19 -5.83 17.07
N LEU A 69 -4.26 -5.66 16.14
CA LEU A 69 -3.39 -6.73 15.67
C LEU A 69 -2.15 -6.93 16.57
N GLU A 70 -1.99 -6.14 17.62
CA GLU A 70 -0.92 -6.29 18.62
C GLU A 70 -1.51 -6.12 20.02
N PRO A 71 -2.22 -7.13 20.54
CA PRO A 71 -2.73 -7.03 21.90
C PRO A 71 -1.55 -6.88 22.88
N PRO A 72 -1.63 -5.93 23.83
CA PRO A 72 -0.53 -5.59 24.73
C PRO A 72 -0.10 -6.75 25.65
N ASP A 73 -0.96 -7.75 25.80
CA ASP A 73 -0.76 -8.87 26.72
C ASP A 73 0.03 -10.03 26.09
N GLY A 74 0.51 -9.87 24.84
CA GLY A 74 1.12 -10.96 24.07
C GLY A 74 0.16 -12.11 23.77
N SER A 75 -1.14 -11.88 23.98
CA SER A 75 -2.19 -12.85 23.69
C SER A 75 -2.25 -13.14 22.19
N PRO A 76 -2.70 -14.34 21.78
CA PRO A 76 -2.85 -14.64 20.37
C PRO A 76 -3.78 -13.60 19.74
N LEU A 77 -3.20 -12.88 18.80
CA LEU A 77 -3.84 -12.05 17.79
C LEU A 77 -5.20 -12.64 17.38
N ARG A 78 -6.30 -11.91 17.62
CA ARG A 78 -7.66 -12.36 17.26
C ARG A 78 -8.16 -11.56 16.07
N ILE A 79 -8.38 -12.23 14.95
CA ILE A 79 -9.16 -11.66 13.85
C ILE A 79 -10.62 -11.77 14.25
N ASP A 80 -11.10 -10.75 14.96
CA ASP A 80 -12.52 -10.58 15.25
C ASP A 80 -13.20 -9.76 14.15
N ALA A 81 -14.54 -9.78 14.13
CA ALA A 81 -15.33 -9.05 13.13
C ALA A 81 -15.00 -7.55 13.11
N ALA A 82 -14.55 -6.99 14.23
CA ALA A 82 -14.22 -5.59 14.32
C ALA A 82 -12.79 -5.28 13.83
N ALA A 83 -11.85 -6.24 13.83
CA ALA A 83 -10.57 -6.13 13.13
C ALA A 83 -10.76 -6.24 11.61
N GLU A 84 -11.64 -7.14 11.15
CA GLU A 84 -12.04 -7.20 9.74
C GLU A 84 -12.63 -5.86 9.27
N ALA A 85 -13.59 -5.31 10.04
CA ALA A 85 -14.20 -4.01 9.72
C ALA A 85 -13.18 -2.85 9.73
N ALA A 86 -12.24 -2.83 10.68
CA ALA A 86 -11.20 -1.79 10.74
C ALA A 86 -10.24 -1.86 9.54
N LEU A 87 -9.93 -3.07 9.06
CA LEU A 87 -9.12 -3.25 7.86
C LEU A 87 -9.90 -2.79 6.62
N GLU A 88 -11.15 -3.21 6.47
CA GLU A 88 -12.00 -2.79 5.36
C GLU A 88 -12.15 -1.27 5.30
N GLU A 89 -12.36 -0.62 6.45
CA GLU A 89 -12.38 0.84 6.57
C GLU A 89 -11.05 1.45 6.13
N THR A 90 -9.92 0.92 6.61
CA THR A 90 -8.58 1.42 6.25
C THR A 90 -8.33 1.31 4.75
N LEU A 91 -8.66 0.17 4.15
CA LEU A 91 -8.50 -0.07 2.71
C LEU A 91 -9.47 0.78 1.88
N GLY A 92 -10.70 1.01 2.36
CA GLY A 92 -11.67 1.91 1.75
C GLY A 92 -11.21 3.36 1.78
N GLN A 93 -10.60 3.81 2.89
CA GLN A 93 -9.97 5.12 2.98
C GLN A 93 -8.81 5.26 1.98
N TRP A 94 -8.01 4.20 1.78
CA TRP A 94 -6.93 4.22 0.78
C TRP A 94 -7.47 4.44 -0.64
N ASP A 95 -8.59 3.80 -1.00
CA ASP A 95 -9.25 3.98 -2.29
C ASP A 95 -9.84 5.39 -2.44
N ALA A 96 -10.61 5.84 -1.45
CA ALA A 96 -11.26 7.15 -1.48
C ALA A 96 -10.23 8.27 -1.66
N ARG A 97 -9.14 8.21 -0.91
CA ARG A 97 -8.06 9.20 -1.02
C ARG A 97 -7.27 9.04 -2.31
N ALA A 98 -7.07 7.80 -2.78
CA ALA A 98 -6.45 7.54 -4.07
C ALA A 98 -7.23 8.23 -5.20
N ALA A 99 -8.57 8.18 -5.20
CA ALA A 99 -9.40 8.82 -6.22
C ALA A 99 -9.23 10.35 -6.27
N SER A 100 -8.94 10.99 -5.13
CA SER A 100 -8.77 12.45 -5.02
C SER A 100 -7.34 12.95 -5.24
N MET A 101 -6.36 12.06 -5.34
CA MET A 101 -4.94 12.42 -5.50
C MET A 101 -4.53 12.66 -6.96
N SER A 102 -3.57 13.57 -7.17
CA SER A 102 -2.91 13.78 -8.46
C SER A 102 -2.30 12.48 -8.97
N SER A 103 -2.36 12.26 -10.28
CA SER A 103 -1.71 11.13 -10.95
C SER A 103 -0.21 11.33 -11.15
N SER A 104 0.40 12.40 -10.63
CA SER A 104 1.85 12.63 -10.71
C SER A 104 2.64 11.62 -9.89
N ILE A 105 3.78 11.16 -10.43
CA ILE A 105 4.69 10.22 -9.76
C ILE A 105 5.14 10.78 -8.40
N GLN A 106 5.49 12.07 -8.37
CA GLN A 106 5.97 12.75 -7.17
C GLN A 106 4.92 12.77 -6.04
N ALA A 107 3.63 12.74 -6.42
CA ALA A 107 2.52 12.66 -5.48
C ALA A 107 2.33 11.23 -4.94
N LEU A 108 2.42 10.26 -5.85
CA LEU A 108 2.05 8.87 -5.60
C LEU A 108 3.14 8.10 -4.87
N GLU A 109 4.40 8.31 -5.23
CA GLU A 109 5.54 7.57 -4.68
C GLU A 109 5.60 7.56 -3.14
N PRO A 110 5.55 8.69 -2.42
CA PRO A 110 5.62 8.68 -0.96
C PRO A 110 4.40 8.02 -0.29
N VAL A 111 3.20 8.17 -0.87
CA VAL A 111 1.98 7.55 -0.34
C VAL A 111 1.99 6.04 -0.57
N ILE A 112 2.41 5.60 -1.76
CA ILE A 112 2.53 4.17 -2.06
C ILE A 112 3.62 3.52 -1.23
N ALA A 113 4.77 4.19 -1.04
CA ALA A 113 5.83 3.70 -0.16
C ALA A 113 5.31 3.47 1.26
N LEU A 114 4.54 4.42 1.82
CA LEU A 114 3.91 4.23 3.13
C LEU A 114 2.94 3.04 3.13
N ARG A 115 2.03 2.95 2.15
CA ARG A 115 1.05 1.85 2.07
C ARG A 115 1.72 0.49 1.96
N VAL A 116 2.84 0.41 1.24
CA VAL A 116 3.65 -0.81 1.13
C VAL A 116 4.29 -1.15 2.47
N CYS A 117 4.89 -0.18 3.17
CA CYS A 117 5.41 -0.41 4.51
C CYS A 117 4.31 -0.91 5.45
N LEU A 118 3.16 -0.23 5.51
CA LEU A 118 2.01 -0.65 6.32
C LEU A 118 1.51 -2.04 5.91
N GLY A 119 1.44 -2.30 4.61
CA GLY A 119 1.01 -3.59 4.09
C GLY A 119 1.94 -4.74 4.47
N HIS A 120 3.25 -4.55 4.40
CA HIS A 120 4.21 -5.56 4.87
C HIS A 120 4.09 -5.80 6.37
N GLU A 121 3.95 -4.74 7.17
CA GLU A 121 3.75 -4.85 8.62
C GLU A 121 2.42 -5.55 8.98
N LEU A 122 1.37 -5.37 8.18
CA LEU A 122 0.09 -6.07 8.35
C LEU A 122 0.19 -7.53 7.91
N LEU A 123 0.84 -7.82 6.77
CA LEU A 123 1.06 -9.19 6.29
C LEU A 123 1.90 -10.00 7.29
N ALA A 124 2.99 -9.42 7.82
CA ALA A 124 3.83 -10.08 8.81
C ALA A 124 3.03 -10.48 10.07
N ARG A 125 2.11 -9.61 10.53
CA ARG A 125 1.21 -9.93 11.66
C ARG A 125 0.20 -11.02 11.29
N LEU A 126 -0.32 -11.01 10.07
CA LEU A 126 -1.26 -12.02 9.57
C LEU A 126 -0.60 -13.39 9.31
N ASP A 127 0.70 -13.43 8.99
CA ASP A 127 1.44 -14.67 8.77
C ASP A 127 1.90 -15.33 10.09
N GLY A 128 1.92 -14.58 11.20
CA GLY A 128 2.16 -15.11 12.55
C GLY A 128 1.07 -16.08 13.07
N PHE A 129 -0.02 -16.28 12.32
CA PHE A 129 -1.18 -17.13 12.67
C PHE A 129 -0.98 -18.64 12.43
N GLY A 130 0.26 -19.15 12.45
CA GLY A 130 0.61 -20.53 12.05
C GLY A 130 -0.15 -21.67 12.78
N GLU A 131 -0.80 -21.40 13.91
CA GLU A 131 -1.59 -22.37 14.70
C GLU A 131 -2.99 -21.85 15.07
N ALA A 132 -3.57 -20.96 14.26
CA ALA A 132 -4.88 -20.40 14.53
C ALA A 132 -6.02 -21.40 14.29
N PRO A 133 -7.17 -21.28 14.99
CA PRO A 133 -8.34 -22.10 14.70
C PRO A 133 -8.79 -21.91 13.24
N PRO A 134 -9.38 -22.94 12.59
CA PRO A 134 -9.66 -22.92 11.15
C PRO A 134 -10.56 -21.74 10.72
N SER A 135 -11.44 -21.26 11.59
CA SER A 135 -12.25 -20.05 11.35
C SER A 135 -11.42 -18.78 11.22
N GLN A 136 -10.35 -18.62 12.01
CA GLN A 136 -9.44 -17.49 11.96
C GLN A 136 -8.41 -17.63 10.84
N ALA A 137 -7.97 -18.85 10.53
CA ALA A 137 -7.08 -19.09 9.40
C ALA A 137 -7.73 -18.72 8.06
N ALA A 138 -9.01 -19.04 7.88
CA ALA A 138 -9.78 -18.63 6.71
C ALA A 138 -9.95 -17.11 6.62
N ALA A 139 -10.26 -16.45 7.75
CA ALA A 139 -10.34 -14.99 7.83
C ALA A 139 -8.99 -14.33 7.49
N ALA A 140 -7.89 -14.78 8.10
CA ALA A 140 -6.54 -14.33 7.80
C ALA A 140 -6.18 -14.50 6.31
N GLY A 141 -6.54 -15.64 5.73
CA GLY A 141 -6.38 -15.89 4.29
C GLY A 141 -7.10 -14.88 3.41
N ARG A 142 -8.38 -14.59 3.71
CA ARG A 142 -9.14 -13.56 2.98
C ARG A 142 -8.49 -12.18 3.11
N LEU A 143 -8.19 -11.74 4.33
CA LEU A 143 -7.60 -10.42 4.58
C LEU A 143 -6.24 -10.27 3.90
N ARG A 144 -5.39 -11.31 3.91
CA ARG A 144 -4.13 -11.32 3.15
C ARG A 144 -4.39 -11.13 1.66
N GLY A 145 -5.33 -11.89 1.09
CA GLY A 145 -5.71 -11.76 -0.32
C GLY A 145 -6.16 -10.34 -0.69
N GLU A 146 -6.96 -9.69 0.16
CA GLU A 146 -7.39 -8.31 -0.05
C GLU A 146 -6.22 -7.32 0.03
N LEU A 147 -5.34 -7.48 1.00
CA LEU A 147 -4.17 -6.63 1.17
C LEU A 147 -3.20 -6.76 -0.01
N HIS A 148 -2.91 -7.99 -0.47
CA HIS A 148 -2.13 -8.22 -1.69
C HIS A 148 -2.79 -7.52 -2.89
N ARG A 149 -4.10 -7.66 -3.07
CA ARG A 149 -4.83 -6.99 -4.17
C ARG A 149 -4.67 -5.46 -4.11
N LYS A 150 -4.77 -4.86 -2.92
CA LYS A 150 -4.63 -3.41 -2.72
C LYS A 150 -3.21 -2.92 -2.98
N LEU A 151 -2.19 -3.64 -2.49
CA LEU A 151 -0.79 -3.33 -2.74
C LEU A 151 -0.44 -3.45 -4.24
N GLY A 152 -0.91 -4.52 -4.89
CA GLY A 152 -0.78 -4.69 -6.34
C GLY A 152 -1.41 -3.54 -7.12
N GLY A 153 -2.60 -3.08 -6.71
CA GLY A 153 -3.26 -1.91 -7.28
C GLY A 153 -2.47 -0.60 -7.10
N CYS A 154 -1.85 -0.40 -5.93
CA CYS A 154 -0.97 0.75 -5.67
C CYS A 154 0.23 0.76 -6.63
N TRP A 155 0.95 -0.36 -6.72
CA TRP A 155 2.09 -0.49 -7.63
C TRP A 155 1.71 -0.31 -9.09
N LEU A 156 0.56 -0.84 -9.52
CA LEU A 156 0.04 -0.61 -10.87
C LEU A 156 -0.21 0.86 -11.17
N ARG A 157 -0.75 1.61 -10.21
CA ARG A 157 -0.98 3.04 -10.37
C ARG A 157 0.34 3.80 -10.50
N LEU A 158 1.34 3.44 -9.70
CA LEU A 158 2.69 4.00 -9.83
C LEU A 158 3.30 3.69 -11.19
N ALA A 159 3.20 2.44 -11.65
CA ALA A 159 3.70 2.01 -12.95
C ALA A 159 3.08 2.81 -14.11
N LYS A 160 1.75 2.97 -14.10
CA LYS A 160 1.03 3.77 -15.11
C LYS A 160 1.49 5.23 -15.11
N SER A 161 1.61 5.83 -13.93
CA SER A 161 2.11 7.21 -13.78
C SER A 161 3.56 7.34 -14.25
N ALA A 162 4.43 6.41 -13.87
CA ALA A 162 5.82 6.32 -14.30
C ALA A 162 5.96 6.26 -15.82
N ARG A 163 5.17 5.39 -16.46
CA ARG A 163 5.12 5.26 -17.91
C ARG A 163 4.63 6.55 -18.58
N ALA A 164 3.60 7.18 -18.04
CA ALA A 164 3.06 8.43 -18.57
C ALA A 164 4.06 9.59 -18.51
N ALA A 165 4.97 9.61 -17.54
CA ALA A 165 6.05 10.59 -17.47
C ALA A 165 7.31 10.22 -18.28
N GLY A 166 7.33 9.07 -18.96
CA GLY A 166 8.48 8.59 -19.73
C GLY A 166 9.55 7.85 -18.90
N ASN A 167 9.31 7.60 -17.60
CA ASN A 167 10.25 6.91 -16.73
C ASN A 167 10.08 5.38 -16.83
N THR A 168 10.70 4.78 -17.84
CA THR A 168 10.57 3.36 -18.17
C THR A 168 11.12 2.44 -17.08
N GLU A 169 12.24 2.80 -16.45
CA GLU A 169 12.85 2.02 -15.36
C GLU A 169 11.94 1.97 -14.12
N SER A 170 11.44 3.13 -13.68
CA SER A 170 10.51 3.19 -12.54
C SER A 170 9.21 2.45 -12.83
N ALA A 171 8.71 2.51 -14.07
CA ALA A 171 7.54 1.75 -14.50
C ALA A 171 7.80 0.24 -14.45
N GLY A 172 8.96 -0.22 -14.94
CA GLY A 172 9.36 -1.62 -14.90
C GLY A 172 9.49 -2.15 -13.47
N ASN A 173 10.14 -1.40 -12.58
CA ASN A 173 10.28 -1.76 -11.17
C ASN A 173 8.92 -1.87 -10.47
N ALA A 174 8.03 -0.88 -10.67
CA ALA A 174 6.69 -0.90 -10.09
C ALA A 174 5.85 -2.07 -10.62
N LEU A 175 5.97 -2.44 -11.91
CA LEU A 175 5.30 -3.63 -12.45
C LEU A 175 5.84 -4.94 -11.87
N ALA A 176 7.15 -5.03 -11.66
CA ALA A 176 7.74 -6.20 -11.00
C ALA A 176 7.19 -6.37 -9.57
N GLN A 177 7.07 -5.28 -8.81
CA GLN A 177 6.47 -5.30 -7.47
C GLN A 177 4.98 -5.66 -7.51
N ALA A 178 4.21 -5.10 -8.45
CA ALA A 178 2.79 -5.44 -8.61
C ALA A 178 2.54 -6.94 -8.86
N ARG A 179 3.48 -7.61 -9.54
CA ARG A 179 3.42 -9.06 -9.81
C ARG A 179 3.70 -9.91 -8.59
N LEU A 180 4.48 -9.45 -7.62
CA LEU A 180 4.67 -10.16 -6.34
C LEU A 180 3.36 -10.27 -5.55
N HIS A 181 2.37 -9.45 -5.87
CA HIS A 181 1.03 -9.53 -5.30
C HIS A 181 0.00 -10.18 -6.23
N ASP A 182 0.46 -11.04 -7.16
CA ASP A 182 -0.38 -11.81 -8.10
C ASP A 182 -1.39 -10.98 -8.92
N SER A 183 -1.04 -9.73 -9.22
CA SER A 183 -1.93 -8.86 -9.98
C SER A 183 -2.02 -9.26 -11.46
N THR A 184 -3.18 -9.77 -11.88
CA THR A 184 -3.48 -10.11 -13.29
C THR A 184 -3.26 -8.94 -14.24
N LEU A 185 -3.68 -7.74 -13.82
CA LEU A 185 -3.50 -6.50 -14.56
C LEU A 185 -2.03 -6.12 -14.74
N ALA A 186 -1.15 -6.47 -13.79
CA ALA A 186 0.30 -6.25 -13.93
C ALA A 186 0.90 -7.16 -15.01
N THR A 187 0.41 -8.40 -15.10
CA THR A 187 0.81 -9.33 -16.16
C THR A 187 0.43 -8.81 -17.55
N VAL A 188 -0.78 -8.26 -17.70
CA VAL A 188 -1.23 -7.63 -18.96
C VAL A 188 -0.36 -6.42 -19.33
N GLN A 189 -0.09 -5.53 -18.38
CA GLN A 189 0.76 -4.35 -18.63
C GLN A 189 2.21 -4.73 -19.00
N CYS A 190 2.76 -5.80 -18.41
CA CYS A 190 4.06 -6.32 -18.83
C CYS A 190 4.02 -6.86 -20.27
N ALA A 191 2.96 -7.59 -20.64
CA ALA A 191 2.80 -8.08 -22.01
C ALA A 191 2.68 -6.92 -23.02
N GLU A 192 1.96 -5.85 -22.69
CA GLU A 192 1.92 -4.64 -23.52
C GLU A 192 3.30 -4.00 -23.70
N MET A 193 4.12 -3.97 -22.65
CA MET A 193 5.50 -3.47 -22.74
C MET A 193 6.39 -4.36 -23.61
N ASP A 194 6.30 -5.69 -23.44
CA ASP A 194 7.02 -6.65 -24.26
C ASP A 194 6.61 -6.53 -25.75
N TRP A 195 5.31 -6.35 -26.01
CA TRP A 195 4.77 -6.11 -27.35
C TRP A 195 5.31 -4.81 -27.97
N ALA A 196 5.24 -3.70 -27.23
CA ALA A 196 5.74 -2.40 -27.69
C ALA A 196 7.26 -2.41 -27.94
N ALA A 197 8.02 -3.24 -27.23
CA ALA A 197 9.45 -3.42 -27.41
C ALA A 197 9.81 -4.42 -28.54
N GLY A 198 8.83 -4.91 -29.31
CA GLY A 198 9.04 -5.85 -30.41
C GLY A 198 9.19 -7.32 -29.99
N ARG A 199 9.04 -7.64 -28.70
CA ARG A 199 9.11 -9.00 -28.16
C ARG A 199 7.72 -9.66 -28.12
N ALA A 200 7.09 -9.76 -29.28
CA ALA A 200 5.71 -10.27 -29.39
C ALA A 200 5.54 -11.71 -28.87
N HIS A 201 6.57 -12.56 -29.03
CA HIS A 201 6.54 -13.93 -28.52
C HIS A 201 6.44 -13.97 -26.99
N ASP A 202 7.25 -13.16 -26.30
CA ASP A 202 7.27 -13.09 -24.84
C ASP A 202 5.93 -12.56 -24.31
N ALA A 203 5.38 -11.54 -24.98
CA ALA A 203 4.07 -10.99 -24.65
C ALA A 203 2.95 -12.06 -24.75
N LEU A 204 2.90 -12.81 -25.85
CA LEU A 204 1.89 -13.86 -26.06
C LEU A 204 2.07 -15.04 -25.10
N SER A 205 3.30 -15.47 -24.87
CA SER A 205 3.62 -16.55 -23.94
C SER A 205 3.15 -16.21 -22.53
N ARG A 206 3.45 -14.98 -22.07
CA ARG A 206 3.05 -14.45 -20.77
C ARG A 206 1.53 -14.42 -20.60
N LEU A 207 0.79 -13.93 -21.61
CA LEU A 207 -0.67 -13.89 -21.56
C LEU A 207 -1.28 -15.30 -21.52
N ARG A 208 -0.76 -16.23 -22.31
CA ARG A 208 -1.22 -17.63 -22.32
C ARG A 208 -1.02 -18.31 -20.96
N GLN A 209 0.15 -18.14 -20.35
CA GLN A 209 0.42 -18.66 -19.00
C GLN A 209 -0.56 -18.10 -17.98
N GLN A 210 -0.87 -16.81 -18.06
CA GLN A 210 -1.83 -16.18 -17.15
C GLN A 210 -3.26 -16.70 -17.37
N CYS A 211 -3.71 -16.88 -18.60
CA CYS A 211 -5.02 -17.48 -18.89
C CYS A 211 -5.11 -18.89 -18.33
N ALA A 212 -4.08 -19.72 -18.55
CA ALA A 212 -4.04 -21.08 -18.00
C ALA A 212 -4.12 -21.08 -16.46
N LYS A 213 -3.40 -20.19 -15.78
CA LYS A 213 -3.48 -20.03 -14.31
C LYS A 213 -4.89 -19.66 -13.86
N LEU A 214 -5.55 -18.72 -14.55
CA LEU A 214 -6.92 -18.31 -14.20
C LEU A 214 -7.95 -19.41 -14.45
N GLU A 215 -7.77 -20.22 -15.49
CA GLU A 215 -8.61 -21.39 -15.76
C GLU A 215 -8.45 -22.46 -14.67
N THR A 216 -7.22 -22.71 -14.19
CA THR A 216 -6.99 -23.65 -13.08
C THR A 216 -7.57 -23.13 -11.77
N ASP A 217 -7.43 -21.82 -11.49
CA ASP A 217 -7.99 -21.20 -10.28
C ASP A 217 -9.53 -21.25 -10.30
N ALA A 218 -10.16 -21.11 -11.47
CA ALA A 218 -11.62 -21.19 -11.63
C ALA A 218 -12.18 -22.63 -11.53
N GLN A 219 -11.37 -23.65 -11.83
CA GLN A 219 -11.77 -25.05 -11.72
C GLN A 219 -11.56 -25.63 -10.30
N GLY A 220 -10.70 -24.99 -9.50
CA GLY A 220 -10.39 -25.38 -8.12
C GLY A 220 -11.20 -24.67 -7.03
N ALA A 221 -12.02 -23.67 -7.39
CA ALA A 221 -12.92 -22.92 -6.52
C ALA A 221 -14.35 -23.50 -6.54
#